data_AF-A0A7C2XX68-F1
#
_entry.id   AF-A0A7C2XX68-F1
#
_cell.length_a   1.000
_cell.length_b   1.000
_cell.length_c   1.000
_cell.angle_alpha   90.00
_cell.angle_beta   90.00
_cell.angle_gamma   90.00
#
_symmetry.space_group_name_H-M   'P 1'
#
loop_
_entity.id
_entity.type
_entity.pdbx_description
1 polymer ?
#
loop_
_entity_poly.entity_id
_entity_poly.type
_entity_poly.pdbx_seq_one_letter_code
_entity_poly.pdbx_strand_id
1 'polypeptide(L)'
;MRLRKFRVHAYRCIHDSGEITVGDLAAFVGRNESGKTTILQALTLLNKDEVVSDLDLCDEMHEELKSEIKLVEGEFELSLKEISLIKEKFPNIPEIKKVRIFRTNKNPNTQYDFGNVEISEEVNKGINSWENFTEKIFNFLETIPNHIRIQLKTKFFEGKPPKSQEVFDSEMAEFSNNVHVAATEEPR
;
A
#
# COMPACT_ATOMS: atom_id res chain seq x y z
N MET A 1 -0.72 -4.81 14.88
CA MET A 1 0.34 -5.63 14.30
C MET A 1 1.63 -5.33 15.02
N ARG A 2 2.60 -6.24 15.01
CA ARG A 2 3.88 -6.06 15.71
C ARG A 2 5.05 -6.42 14.81
N LEU A 3 6.02 -5.52 14.69
CA LEU A 3 7.23 -5.75 13.91
C LEU A 3 8.07 -6.85 14.56
N ARG A 4 8.47 -7.86 13.78
CA ARG A 4 9.28 -9.01 14.23
C ARG A 4 10.63 -9.07 13.55
N LYS A 5 10.71 -8.63 12.29
CA LYS A 5 11.94 -8.59 11.52
C LYS A 5 11.93 -7.39 10.59
N PHE A 6 13.09 -6.84 10.30
CA PHE A 6 13.22 -5.86 9.24
C PHE A 6 14.59 -5.95 8.56
N ARG A 7 14.67 -5.36 7.37
CA ARG A 7 15.93 -5.14 6.65
C ARG A 7 15.87 -3.78 5.97
N VAL A 8 16.98 -3.06 6.00
CA VAL A 8 17.20 -1.79 5.32
C VAL A 8 18.34 -1.99 4.33
N HIS A 9 18.14 -1.56 3.09
CA HIS A 9 19.09 -1.78 2.00
C HIS A 9 19.15 -0.54 1.11
N ALA A 10 20.34 -0.17 0.65
CA ALA A 10 20.56 0.98 -0.23
C ALA A 10 19.88 2.30 0.20
N TYR A 11 19.86 2.57 1.51
CA TYR A 11 19.21 3.74 2.09
C TYR A 11 20.22 4.62 2.83
N ARG A 12 20.47 5.83 2.31
CA ARG A 12 21.46 6.80 2.81
C ARG A 12 22.83 6.15 3.04
N CYS A 13 23.30 6.06 4.28
CA CYS A 13 24.58 5.42 4.62
C CYS A 13 24.51 3.90 4.84
N ILE A 14 23.33 3.28 4.67
CA ILE A 14 23.14 1.84 4.86
C ILE A 14 23.18 1.14 3.51
N HIS A 15 24.25 0.36 3.30
CA HIS A 15 24.35 -0.55 2.17
C HIS A 15 23.39 -1.72 2.33
N ASP A 16 23.54 -2.45 3.44
CA ASP A 16 22.64 -3.54 3.82
C ASP A 16 22.75 -3.73 5.34
N SER A 17 21.62 -3.64 6.04
CA SER A 17 21.57 -3.94 7.47
C SER A 17 21.62 -5.44 7.76
N GLY A 18 21.37 -6.27 6.74
CA GLY A 18 20.95 -7.65 6.92
C GLY A 18 19.58 -7.75 7.58
N GLU A 19 19.13 -8.98 7.83
CA GLU A 19 17.89 -9.22 8.56
C GLU A 19 18.10 -9.00 10.07
N ILE A 20 17.35 -8.06 10.65
CA ILE A 20 17.39 -7.74 12.08
C ILE A 20 16.09 -8.25 12.71
N THR A 21 16.23 -9.06 13.77
CA THR A 21 15.09 -9.55 14.56
C THR A 21 14.74 -8.58 15.69
N VAL A 22 13.44 -8.40 15.95
CA VAL A 22 12.90 -7.42 16.90
C VAL A 22 12.09 -8.14 17.99
N GLY A 23 12.50 -7.92 19.24
CA GLY A 23 11.84 -8.42 20.45
C GLY A 23 10.72 -7.51 20.97
N ASP A 24 10.45 -7.53 22.27
CA ASP A 24 9.55 -6.58 22.95
C ASP A 24 10.22 -5.22 23.17
N LEU A 25 11.53 -5.26 23.40
CA LEU A 25 12.39 -4.11 23.55
C LEU A 25 13.59 -4.31 22.62
N ALA A 26 13.86 -3.31 21.79
CA ALA A 26 15.03 -3.26 20.94
C ALA A 26 15.77 -1.96 21.18
N ALA A 27 17.09 -2.01 21.27
CA ALA A 27 17.94 -0.85 21.45
C ALA A 27 19.04 -0.84 20.39
N PHE A 28 19.24 0.30 19.75
CA PHE A 28 20.33 0.50 18.81
C PHE A 28 21.49 1.17 19.55
N VAL A 29 22.63 0.48 19.63
CA VAL A 29 23.85 0.97 20.30
C VAL A 29 25.02 0.89 19.32
N GLY A 30 25.89 1.90 19.33
CA GLY A 30 27.02 1.99 18.43
C GLY A 30 27.64 3.38 18.44
N ARG A 31 28.79 3.53 17.77
CA ARG A 31 29.50 4.83 17.66
C ARG A 31 28.64 5.90 16.99
N ASN A 32 28.99 7.16 17.18
CA ASN A 32 28.36 8.25 16.43
C ASN A 32 28.49 7.98 14.92
N GLU A 33 27.48 8.41 14.16
CA GLU A 33 27.43 8.27 12.70
C GLU A 33 27.38 6.83 12.17
N SER A 34 27.23 5.82 13.04
CA SER A 34 27.11 4.42 12.65
C SER A 34 25.77 4.03 11.99
N GLY A 35 24.94 5.00 11.57
CA GLY A 35 23.66 4.74 10.90
C GLY A 35 22.47 4.36 11.79
N LYS A 36 22.55 4.49 13.12
CA LYS A 36 21.42 4.15 14.03
C LYS A 36 20.16 4.97 13.75
N THR A 37 20.30 6.29 13.65
CA THR A 37 19.20 7.19 13.30
C THR A 37 18.68 6.90 11.89
N THR A 38 19.59 6.59 10.97
CA THR A 38 19.27 6.21 9.59
C THR A 38 18.37 4.97 9.53
N ILE A 39 18.64 3.95 10.35
CA ILE A 39 17.78 2.76 10.43
C ILE A 39 16.36 3.13 10.89
N LEU A 40 16.24 3.99 11.91
CA LEU A 40 14.92 4.43 12.38
C LEU A 40 14.18 5.24 11.31
N GLN A 41 14.88 6.10 10.57
CA GLN A 41 14.32 6.85 9.44
C GLN A 41 13.91 5.94 8.27
N ALA A 42 14.69 4.89 7.99
CA ALA A 42 14.27 3.91 6.98
C ALA A 42 12.98 3.20 7.40
N LEU A 43 12.85 2.83 8.69
CA LEU A 43 11.65 2.18 9.20
C LEU A 43 10.40 3.06 9.15
N THR A 44 10.52 4.39 9.22
CA THR A 44 9.34 5.26 9.05
C THR A 44 8.74 5.11 7.66
N LEU A 45 9.55 4.83 6.63
CA LEU A 45 9.05 4.62 5.27
C LEU A 45 8.06 3.46 5.13
N LEU A 46 7.99 2.54 6.10
CA LEU A 46 6.96 1.49 6.12
C LEU A 46 5.55 2.05 6.35
N ASN A 47 5.41 3.27 6.86
CA ASN A 47 4.13 3.97 6.96
C ASN A 47 3.62 4.38 5.58
N LYS A 48 2.30 4.33 5.37
CA LYS A 48 1.66 4.60 4.08
C LYS A 48 1.95 5.99 3.53
N ASP A 49 1.97 6.99 4.40
CA ASP A 49 2.00 8.40 4.01
C ASP A 49 3.42 8.93 3.77
N GLU A 50 4.44 8.10 4.03
CA GLU A 50 5.84 8.48 3.81
C GLU A 50 6.24 8.29 2.34
N VAL A 51 7.09 9.19 1.87
CA VAL A 51 7.57 9.23 0.48
C VAL A 51 9.09 9.03 0.48
N VAL A 52 9.56 8.19 -0.42
CA VAL A 52 11.00 8.01 -0.65
C VAL A 52 11.50 9.17 -1.51
N SER A 53 12.51 9.89 -1.04
CA SER A 53 13.22 10.91 -1.84
C SER A 53 14.43 10.29 -2.54
N ASP A 54 14.84 10.86 -3.69
CA ASP A 54 16.11 10.49 -4.32
C ASP A 54 17.31 10.72 -3.39
N LEU A 55 17.22 11.72 -2.50
CA LEU A 55 18.25 12.02 -1.48
C LEU A 55 18.32 10.96 -0.37
N ASP A 56 17.32 10.08 -0.29
CA ASP A 56 17.32 8.98 0.65
C ASP A 56 18.04 7.74 0.12
N LEU A 57 18.38 7.70 -1.17
CA LEU A 57 19.07 6.58 -1.79
C LEU A 57 20.56 6.58 -1.42
N CYS A 58 21.16 5.40 -1.36
CA CYS A 58 22.59 5.28 -1.09
C CYS A 58 23.40 5.62 -2.35
N ASP A 59 24.10 6.75 -2.35
CA ASP A 59 24.89 7.24 -3.49
C ASP A 59 25.96 6.23 -3.97
N GLU A 60 26.49 5.42 -3.05
CA GLU A 60 27.50 4.39 -3.37
C GLU A 60 26.91 3.22 -4.18
N MET A 61 25.59 3.01 -4.13
CA MET A 61 24.87 1.86 -4.73
C MET A 61 24.20 2.17 -6.08
N HIS A 62 24.74 3.16 -6.82
CA HIS A 62 24.19 3.66 -8.09
C HIS A 62 23.90 2.58 -9.15
N GLU A 63 24.72 1.52 -9.24
CA GLU A 63 24.48 0.42 -10.19
C GLU A 63 23.29 -0.46 -9.77
N GLU A 64 23.19 -0.83 -8.49
CA GLU A 64 22.09 -1.65 -7.99
C GLU A 64 20.75 -0.90 -8.05
N LEU A 65 20.78 0.41 -7.78
CA LEU A 65 19.63 1.32 -7.85
C LEU A 65 19.04 1.46 -9.26
N LYS A 66 19.71 1.00 -10.33
CA LYS A 66 19.11 0.90 -11.67
C LYS A 66 18.01 -0.18 -11.72
N SER A 67 18.12 -1.21 -10.88
CA SER A 67 17.12 -2.25 -10.73
C SER A 67 16.09 -1.90 -9.65
N GLU A 68 14.96 -2.60 -9.60
CA GLU A 68 14.03 -2.42 -8.49
C GLU A 68 14.59 -3.15 -7.26
N ILE A 69 14.81 -2.40 -6.19
CA ILE A 69 15.33 -2.94 -4.92
C ILE A 69 14.42 -2.51 -3.78
N LYS A 70 14.30 -3.37 -2.77
CA LYS A 70 13.56 -3.08 -1.55
C LYS A 70 14.44 -2.25 -0.61
N LEU A 71 14.10 -0.98 -0.44
CA LEU A 71 14.85 -0.06 0.42
C LEU A 71 14.66 -0.38 1.90
N VAL A 72 13.42 -0.72 2.26
CA VAL A 72 13.08 -1.20 3.59
C VAL A 72 12.00 -2.27 3.46
N GLU A 73 12.13 -3.32 4.27
CA GLU A 73 11.08 -4.31 4.45
C GLU A 73 10.94 -4.64 5.94
N GLY A 74 9.69 -4.84 6.38
CA GLY A 74 9.34 -5.24 7.74
C GLY A 74 8.35 -6.40 7.73
N GLU A 75 8.66 -7.48 8.46
CA GLU A 75 7.73 -8.57 8.72
C GLU A 75 6.99 -8.29 10.04
N PHE A 76 5.66 -8.19 9.92
CA PHE A 76 4.76 -7.93 11.03
C PHE A 76 3.92 -9.16 11.33
N GLU A 77 3.75 -9.44 12.62
CA GLU A 77 2.83 -10.44 13.13
C GLU A 77 1.51 -9.76 13.52
N LEU A 78 0.40 -10.36 13.10
CA LEU A 78 -0.94 -9.88 13.45
C LEU A 78 -1.36 -10.42 14.81
N SER A 79 -2.05 -9.59 15.59
CA SER A 79 -2.65 -10.01 16.85
C SER A 79 -3.90 -10.86 16.60
N LEU A 80 -4.30 -11.69 17.58
CA LEU A 80 -5.53 -12.50 17.48
C LEU A 80 -6.77 -11.67 17.15
N LYS A 81 -6.84 -10.42 17.67
CA LYS A 81 -7.94 -9.48 17.36
C LYS A 81 -7.95 -9.09 15.89
N GLU A 82 -6.78 -8.80 15.32
CA GLU A 82 -6.64 -8.41 13.90
C GLU A 82 -6.95 -9.58 12.97
N ILE A 83 -6.45 -10.77 13.31
CA ILE A 83 -6.76 -12.01 12.57
C ILE A 83 -8.27 -12.26 12.57
N SER A 84 -8.92 -12.12 13.74
CA SER A 84 -10.37 -12.29 13.86
C SER A 84 -11.15 -11.26 13.03
N LEU A 85 -10.73 -9.98 13.08
CA LEU A 85 -11.35 -8.90 12.30
C LEU A 85 -11.23 -9.14 10.79
N ILE A 86 -10.07 -9.61 10.33
CA ILE A 86 -9.85 -9.98 8.93
C ILE A 86 -10.76 -11.13 8.54
N LYS A 87 -10.87 -12.17 9.38
CA LYS A 87 -11.72 -13.33 9.11
C LYS A 87 -13.21 -13.00 9.10
N GLU A 88 -13.64 -12.06 9.96
CA GLU A 88 -15.02 -11.57 9.99
C GLU A 88 -15.37 -10.79 8.72
N LYS A 89 -14.49 -9.87 8.29
CA LYS A 89 -14.71 -9.07 7.07
C LYS A 89 -14.55 -9.89 5.80
N PHE A 90 -13.64 -10.86 5.83
CA PHE A 90 -13.25 -11.65 4.67
C PHE A 90 -13.27 -13.15 5.06
N PRO A 91 -14.45 -13.77 5.15
CA PRO A 91 -14.59 -15.15 5.61
C PRO A 91 -13.97 -16.17 4.67
N ASN A 92 -13.86 -15.85 3.38
CA ASN A 92 -13.40 -16.80 2.36
C ASN A 92 -11.88 -16.77 2.13
N ILE A 93 -11.13 -15.82 2.72
CA ILE A 93 -9.66 -15.87 2.63
C ILE A 93 -9.07 -16.84 3.66
N PRO A 94 -7.92 -17.46 3.34
CA PRO A 94 -7.12 -18.17 4.32
C PRO A 94 -6.73 -17.24 5.48
N GLU A 95 -6.46 -17.83 6.64
CA GLU A 95 -6.07 -17.09 7.82
C GLU A 95 -4.71 -16.38 7.60
N ILE A 96 -4.72 -15.04 7.60
CA ILE A 96 -3.52 -14.24 7.48
C ILE A 96 -2.95 -14.02 8.87
N LYS A 97 -1.73 -14.53 9.12
CA LYS A 97 -1.02 -14.37 10.41
C LYS A 97 0.09 -13.34 10.37
N LYS A 98 0.65 -13.12 9.19
CA LYS A 98 1.79 -12.25 8.96
C LYS A 98 1.54 -11.36 7.76
N VAL A 99 2.11 -10.18 7.81
CA VAL A 99 2.17 -9.26 6.67
C VAL A 99 3.58 -8.71 6.57
N ARG A 100 4.12 -8.70 5.36
CA ARG A 100 5.35 -8.02 5.02
C ARG A 100 4.99 -6.72 4.37
N ILE A 101 5.52 -5.63 4.90
CA ILE A 101 5.36 -4.28 4.38
C ILE A 101 6.72 -3.88 3.82
N PHE A 102 6.78 -3.37 2.60
CA PHE A 102 8.04 -2.95 2.00
C PHE A 102 7.90 -1.73 1.09
N ARG A 103 9.02 -1.06 0.87
CA ARG A 103 9.19 0.07 -0.05
C ARG A 103 10.28 -0.25 -1.05
N THR A 104 10.12 0.21 -2.28
CA THR A 104 11.15 0.09 -3.32
C THR A 104 11.59 1.46 -3.79
N ASN A 105 12.72 1.51 -4.49
CA ASN A 105 13.23 2.73 -5.12
C ASN A 105 12.45 3.15 -6.37
N LYS A 106 11.60 2.26 -6.92
CA LYS A 106 10.84 2.53 -8.16
C LYS A 106 9.35 2.75 -7.92
N ASN A 107 8.79 2.14 -6.89
CA ASN A 107 7.38 2.28 -6.57
C ASN A 107 7.19 3.24 -5.39
N PRO A 108 6.52 4.40 -5.60
CA PRO A 108 6.31 5.37 -4.54
C PRO A 108 5.31 4.88 -3.48
N ASN A 109 4.54 3.83 -3.75
CA ASN A 109 3.51 3.30 -2.85
C ASN A 109 4.04 2.19 -1.94
N THR A 110 3.40 2.04 -0.77
CA THR A 110 3.73 0.96 0.16
C THR A 110 3.21 -0.32 -0.43
N GLN A 111 4.06 -1.34 -0.47
CA GLN A 111 3.70 -2.64 -0.98
C GLN A 111 3.53 -3.63 0.17
N TYR A 112 2.65 -4.60 -0.04
CA TYR A 112 2.26 -5.58 0.95
C TYR A 112 2.40 -6.99 0.37
N ASP A 113 2.97 -7.89 1.16
CA ASP A 113 3.10 -9.30 0.86
C ASP A 113 2.56 -10.11 2.05
N PHE A 114 1.60 -11.00 1.78
CA PHE A 114 0.95 -11.83 2.80
C PHE A 114 1.59 -13.23 2.89
N GLY A 115 2.68 -13.48 2.18
CA GLY A 115 3.34 -14.78 2.08
C GLY A 115 2.51 -15.77 1.24
N ASN A 116 2.54 -17.05 1.63
CA ASN A 116 1.84 -18.13 0.90
C ASN A 116 0.34 -18.18 1.23
N VAL A 117 -0.35 -17.05 1.11
CA VAL A 117 -1.81 -17.00 1.14
C VAL A 117 -2.28 -17.17 -0.30
N GLU A 118 -2.54 -18.42 -0.69
CA GLU A 118 -3.14 -18.72 -1.98
C GLU A 118 -4.62 -18.33 -1.94
N ILE A 119 -4.91 -17.11 -2.42
CA ILE A 119 -6.28 -16.69 -2.69
C ILE A 119 -6.68 -17.33 -4.02
N SER A 120 -7.49 -18.38 -3.98
CA SER A 120 -7.99 -18.99 -5.20
C SER A 120 -8.81 -17.97 -6.01
N GLU A 121 -8.70 -18.01 -7.34
CA GLU A 121 -9.43 -17.10 -8.23
C GLU A 121 -10.96 -17.16 -8.03
N GLU A 122 -11.47 -18.29 -7.53
CA GLU A 122 -12.88 -18.49 -7.17
C GLU A 122 -13.30 -17.69 -5.93
N VAL A 123 -12.39 -17.50 -4.96
CA VAL A 123 -12.62 -16.72 -3.74
C VAL A 123 -12.58 -15.21 -4.02
N ASN A 124 -11.79 -14.76 -5.01
CA ASN A 124 -11.78 -13.36 -5.45
C ASN A 124 -13.14 -12.89 -5.99
N LYS A 125 -13.93 -13.79 -6.61
CA LYS A 125 -15.29 -13.47 -7.07
C LYS A 125 -16.24 -13.14 -5.91
N GLY A 126 -16.03 -13.71 -4.72
CA GLY A 126 -16.95 -13.58 -3.59
C GLY A 126 -16.60 -12.48 -2.58
N ILE A 127 -15.35 -12.04 -2.48
CA ILE A 127 -14.90 -11.20 -1.35
C ILE A 127 -14.96 -9.70 -1.65
N ASN A 128 -14.68 -9.27 -2.88
CA ASN A 128 -14.79 -7.87 -3.31
C ASN A 128 -14.86 -7.88 -4.83
N SER A 129 -15.90 -8.51 -5.39
CA SER A 129 -16.12 -8.45 -6.84
C SER A 129 -16.07 -6.98 -7.25
N TRP A 130 -15.34 -6.70 -8.32
CA TRP A 130 -15.40 -5.42 -9.02
C TRP A 130 -16.87 -4.99 -9.20
N GLU A 131 -17.77 -5.94 -9.41
CA GLU A 131 -19.23 -5.73 -9.48
C GLU A 131 -19.81 -5.17 -8.18
N ASN A 132 -19.40 -5.67 -7.00
CA ASN A 132 -19.88 -5.13 -5.71
C ASN A 132 -19.36 -3.71 -5.46
N PHE A 133 -18.14 -3.41 -5.92
CA PHE A 133 -17.59 -2.06 -5.81
C PHE A 133 -18.30 -1.10 -6.76
N THR A 134 -18.48 -1.49 -8.02
CA THR A 134 -19.18 -0.68 -9.02
C THR A 134 -20.64 -0.49 -8.66
N GLU A 135 -21.32 -1.51 -8.11
CA GLU A 135 -22.68 -1.40 -7.58
C GLU A 135 -22.78 -0.34 -6.47
N LYS A 136 -21.84 -0.30 -5.52
CA LYS A 136 -21.82 0.76 -4.50
C LYS A 136 -21.61 2.15 -5.10
N ILE A 137 -20.76 2.27 -6.12
CA ILE A 137 -20.56 3.55 -6.83
C ILE A 137 -21.85 3.95 -7.55
N PHE A 138 -22.52 3.04 -8.25
CA PHE A 138 -23.78 3.32 -8.93
C PHE A 138 -24.90 3.68 -7.95
N ASN A 139 -25.01 2.99 -6.82
CA ASN A 139 -25.96 3.33 -5.75
C ASN A 139 -25.69 4.74 -5.19
N PHE A 140 -24.43 5.15 -5.05
CA PHE A 140 -24.08 6.52 -4.70
C PHE A 140 -24.49 7.51 -5.81
N LEU A 141 -24.20 7.22 -7.06
CA LEU A 141 -24.56 8.08 -8.21
C LEU A 141 -26.08 8.25 -8.34
N GLU A 142 -26.87 7.27 -7.94
CA GLU A 142 -28.34 7.37 -7.89
C GLU A 142 -28.85 8.37 -6.85
N THR A 143 -28.06 8.69 -5.82
CA THR A 143 -28.39 9.74 -4.85
C THR A 143 -28.14 11.16 -5.38
N ILE A 144 -27.44 11.28 -6.51
CA ILE A 144 -27.08 12.56 -7.11
C ILE A 144 -28.19 13.02 -8.08
N PRO A 145 -28.56 14.32 -8.10
CA PRO A 145 -29.48 14.86 -9.08
C PRO A 145 -29.10 14.54 -10.53
N ASN A 146 -30.10 14.24 -11.37
CA ASN A 146 -29.88 13.80 -12.75
C ASN A 146 -29.05 14.78 -13.58
N HIS A 147 -29.19 16.09 -13.38
CA HIS A 147 -28.44 17.10 -14.15
C HIS A 147 -26.94 17.05 -13.88
N ILE A 148 -26.52 16.67 -12.67
CA ILE A 148 -25.11 16.45 -12.32
C ILE A 148 -24.67 15.05 -12.76
N ARG A 149 -25.49 14.03 -12.48
CA ARG A 149 -25.15 12.63 -12.76
C ARG A 149 -24.76 12.39 -14.23
N ILE A 150 -25.44 13.04 -15.17
CA ILE A 150 -25.17 12.90 -16.62
C ILE A 150 -23.81 13.47 -17.02
N GLN A 151 -23.26 14.42 -16.24
CA GLN A 151 -21.93 15.01 -16.48
C GLN A 151 -20.79 14.13 -15.96
N LEU A 152 -21.12 13.11 -15.14
CA LEU A 152 -20.12 12.25 -14.53
C LEU A 152 -19.63 11.17 -15.49
N LYS A 153 -18.29 11.01 -15.59
CA LYS A 153 -17.67 9.96 -16.40
C LYS A 153 -17.68 8.63 -15.64
N THR A 154 -18.62 7.74 -15.96
CA THR A 154 -18.79 6.45 -15.25
C THR A 154 -18.36 5.22 -16.04
N LYS A 155 -17.91 5.38 -17.29
CA LYS A 155 -17.54 4.28 -18.20
C LYS A 155 -16.52 3.30 -17.60
N PHE A 156 -15.62 3.79 -16.76
CA PHE A 156 -14.63 2.96 -16.07
C PHE A 156 -15.31 1.86 -15.23
N PHE A 157 -16.38 2.20 -14.51
CA PHE A 157 -17.12 1.28 -13.63
C PHE A 157 -18.02 0.28 -14.38
N GLU A 158 -18.27 0.50 -15.67
CA GLU A 158 -19.04 -0.41 -16.52
C GLU A 158 -18.16 -1.54 -17.11
N GLY A 159 -16.84 -1.39 -17.01
CA GLY A 159 -15.85 -2.30 -17.58
C GLY A 159 -15.47 -3.47 -16.67
N LYS A 160 -14.43 -4.20 -17.10
CA LYS A 160 -13.76 -5.21 -16.27
C LYS A 160 -12.90 -4.53 -15.19
N PRO A 161 -12.56 -5.23 -14.08
CA PRO A 161 -11.63 -4.70 -13.10
C PRO A 161 -10.32 -4.20 -13.73
N PRO A 162 -9.75 -3.11 -13.20
CA PRO A 162 -8.47 -2.61 -13.67
C PRO A 162 -7.38 -3.66 -13.48
N LYS A 163 -6.44 -3.68 -14.42
CA LYS A 163 -5.36 -4.69 -14.48
C LYS A 163 -4.23 -4.43 -13.49
N SER A 164 -4.15 -3.23 -12.91
CA SER A 164 -3.14 -2.84 -11.93
C SER A 164 -3.69 -1.77 -10.98
N GLN A 165 -3.03 -1.63 -9.82
CA GLN A 165 -3.35 -0.59 -8.84
C GLN A 165 -3.17 0.82 -9.42
N GLU A 166 -2.14 1.03 -10.24
CA GLU A 166 -1.87 2.32 -10.90
C GLU A 166 -3.02 2.76 -11.81
N VAL A 167 -3.59 1.84 -12.59
CA VAL A 167 -4.75 2.12 -13.44
C VAL A 167 -5.97 2.45 -12.57
N PHE A 168 -6.19 1.70 -11.49
CA PHE A 168 -7.28 1.99 -10.55
C PHE A 168 -7.14 3.39 -9.93
N ASP A 169 -5.95 3.72 -9.40
CA ASP A 169 -5.70 4.99 -8.73
C ASP A 169 -5.84 6.18 -9.69
N SER A 170 -5.32 6.05 -10.91
CA SER A 170 -5.43 7.09 -11.95
C SER A 170 -6.89 7.36 -12.35
N GLU A 171 -7.66 6.31 -12.61
CA GLU A 171 -9.07 6.41 -13.01
C GLU A 171 -9.94 6.94 -11.85
N MET A 172 -9.65 6.53 -10.61
CA MET A 172 -10.32 7.07 -9.42
C MET A 172 -9.99 8.55 -9.19
N ALA A 173 -8.76 8.99 -9.46
CA ALA A 173 -8.38 10.38 -9.39
C ALA A 173 -9.09 11.21 -10.47
N GLU A 174 -9.18 10.71 -11.72
CA GLU A 174 -9.94 11.37 -12.78
C GLU A 174 -11.43 11.48 -12.41
N PHE A 175 -12.03 10.39 -11.92
CA PHE A 175 -13.42 10.39 -11.46
C PHE A 175 -13.65 11.40 -10.34
N SER A 176 -12.79 11.43 -9.32
CA SER A 176 -12.87 12.40 -8.21
C SER A 176 -12.79 13.84 -8.70
N ASN A 177 -11.88 14.13 -9.63
CA ASN A 177 -11.76 15.47 -10.21
C ASN A 177 -13.00 15.86 -11.00
N ASN A 178 -13.56 14.94 -11.78
CA ASN A 178 -14.79 15.17 -12.53
C ASN A 178 -16.00 15.45 -11.62
N VAL A 179 -16.12 14.74 -10.49
CA VAL A 179 -17.13 15.04 -9.45
C VAL A 179 -16.93 16.45 -8.88
N HIS A 180 -15.69 16.84 -8.57
CA HIS A 180 -15.39 18.18 -8.05
C HIS A 180 -15.74 19.30 -9.04
N VAL A 181 -15.43 19.12 -10.33
CA VAL A 181 -15.77 20.09 -11.37
C VAL A 181 -17.29 20.24 -11.49
N ALA A 182 -18.02 19.13 -11.60
CA ALA A 182 -19.48 19.15 -11.72
C ALA A 182 -20.16 19.81 -10.51
N ALA A 183 -19.64 19.58 -9.30
CA ALA A 183 -20.14 20.24 -8.08
C ALA A 183 -19.83 21.75 -8.03
N THR A 184 -18.75 22.21 -8.67
CA THR A 184 -18.37 23.63 -8.70
C THR A 184 -19.19 24.43 -9.72
N GLU A 185 -19.62 23.77 -10.80
CA GLU A 185 -20.45 24.35 -11.86
C GLU A 185 -21.95 24.39 -11.51
N GLU A 186 -22.35 23.81 -10.38
CA GLU A 186 -23.75 23.81 -9.95
C GLU A 186 -24.17 25.22 -9.43
N PRO A 187 -25.17 25.87 -10.04
CA PRO A 187 -25.67 27.16 -9.57
C PRO A 187 -26.36 27.00 -8.21
N ARG A 188 -25.98 27.85 -7.25
CA ARG A 188 -26.56 27.89 -5.88
C ARG A 188 -28.04 28.26 -5.85
#